data_AF-A0A7J7W7J1-F1
#
_entry.id   AF-A0A7J7W7J1-F1
#
_cell.length_a   1.000
_cell.length_b   1.000
_cell.length_c   1.000
_cell.angle_alpha   90.00
_cell.angle_beta   90.00
_cell.angle_gamma   90.00
#
_symmetry.space_group_name_H-M   'P 1'
#
loop_
_entity.id
_entity.type
_entity.pdbx_description
1 polymer ?
#
loop_
_entity_poly.entity_id
_entity_poly.type
_entity_poly.pdbx_seq_one_letter_code
_entity_poly.pdbx_strand_id
1 'polypeptide(L)'
;MRQTLEKHYGDKPVGMGGTFVIQKGKVKTHIMPAEFSSCPLKSDEEVNKWLHFYEMKAPLVCLPVFVSRDPGFDLRLEHTHCFSHHGEGGHYHYDTTPDTVEYLGYFLPAEFLYRVDQPKETHSFGRD
;
A
#
# COMPACT_ATOMS: atom_id res chain seq x y z
N MET A 1 -0.97 9.96 -5.84
CA MET A 1 -0.59 11.04 -4.89
C MET A 1 0.92 11.12 -4.68
N ARG A 2 1.58 10.03 -4.25
CA ARG A 2 3.04 9.99 -4.04
C ARG A 2 3.87 10.57 -5.20
N GLN A 3 3.64 10.08 -6.41
CA GLN A 3 4.37 10.53 -7.61
C GLN A 3 4.23 12.04 -7.89
N THR A 4 3.07 12.64 -7.58
CA THR A 4 2.84 14.08 -7.71
C THR A 4 3.71 14.88 -6.75
N LEU A 5 3.79 14.43 -5.47
CA LEU A 5 4.66 15.05 -4.47
C LEU A 5 6.14 14.92 -4.88
N GLU A 6 6.56 13.75 -5.36
CA GLU A 6 7.93 13.54 -5.83
C GLU A 6 8.28 14.51 -6.97
N LYS A 7 7.42 14.61 -7.98
CA LYS A 7 7.63 15.51 -9.13
C LYS A 7 7.72 16.98 -8.72
N HIS A 8 6.96 17.40 -7.71
CA HIS A 8 6.93 18.79 -7.27
C HIS A 8 8.09 19.16 -6.33
N TYR A 9 8.39 18.31 -5.34
CA TYR A 9 9.35 18.60 -4.28
C TYR A 9 10.76 18.05 -4.53
N GLY A 10 10.94 17.17 -5.53
CA GLY A 10 12.23 16.72 -6.01
C GLY A 10 13.07 15.99 -4.95
N ASP A 11 14.15 16.60 -4.53
CA ASP A 11 15.13 16.07 -3.56
C ASP A 11 14.68 16.21 -2.10
N LYS A 12 13.56 16.91 -1.84
CA LYS A 12 12.98 17.08 -0.50
C LYS A 12 11.90 16.01 -0.27
N PRO A 13 12.19 14.91 0.45
CA PRO A 13 11.23 13.83 0.65
C PRO A 13 10.03 14.31 1.47
N VAL A 14 8.83 13.88 1.09
CA VAL A 14 7.57 14.19 1.76
C VAL A 14 6.89 12.89 2.15
N GLY A 15 6.84 12.61 3.44
CA GLY A 15 6.03 11.53 4.02
C GLY A 15 4.60 12.02 4.25
N MET A 16 3.61 11.19 3.93
CA MET A 16 2.20 11.49 4.13
C MET A 16 1.45 10.27 4.65
N GLY A 17 0.50 10.52 5.53
CA GLY A 17 -0.40 9.50 6.08
C GLY A 17 -1.75 10.09 6.43
N GLY A 18 -2.64 9.25 6.96
CA GLY A 18 -4.00 9.63 7.32
C GLY A 18 -4.96 8.48 7.02
N THR A 19 -6.15 8.82 6.53
CA THR A 19 -7.14 7.81 6.13
C THR A 19 -7.95 8.31 4.93
N PHE A 20 -8.43 7.37 4.12
CA PHE A 20 -9.45 7.67 3.13
C PHE A 20 -10.51 6.58 3.12
N VAL A 21 -11.70 6.94 2.66
CA VAL A 21 -12.79 6.01 2.40
C VAL A 21 -12.94 5.86 0.89
N ILE A 22 -12.97 4.62 0.42
CA ILE A 22 -13.49 4.28 -0.90
C ILE A 22 -15.01 4.23 -0.74
N GLN A 23 -15.68 5.28 -1.19
CA GLN A 23 -17.13 5.48 -0.98
C GLN A 23 -17.96 4.64 -1.95
N LYS A 24 -17.47 4.47 -3.19
CA LYS A 24 -18.10 3.67 -4.25
C LYS A 24 -17.04 2.93 -5.06
N GLY A 25 -17.46 1.88 -5.75
CA GLY A 25 -16.62 1.07 -6.63
C GLY A 25 -16.09 -0.19 -5.96
N LYS A 26 -15.15 -0.83 -6.64
CA LYS A 26 -14.46 -2.04 -6.21
C LYS A 26 -12.96 -1.90 -6.38
N VAL A 27 -12.21 -2.73 -5.67
CA VAL A 27 -10.76 -2.73 -5.66
C VAL A 27 -10.21 -4.14 -5.74
N LYS A 28 -9.04 -4.26 -6.36
CA LYS A 28 -8.18 -5.42 -6.19
C LYS A 28 -7.48 -5.31 -4.84
N THR A 29 -7.58 -6.34 -4.03
CA THR A 29 -6.81 -6.49 -2.80
C THR A 29 -6.10 -7.84 -2.74
N HIS A 30 -5.22 -7.99 -1.77
CA HIS A 30 -4.68 -9.30 -1.41
C HIS A 30 -4.68 -9.54 0.10
N ILE A 31 -4.70 -10.82 0.47
CA ILE A 31 -4.48 -11.32 1.84
C ILE A 31 -3.43 -12.42 1.75
N MET A 32 -2.48 -12.44 2.69
CA MET A 32 -1.52 -13.53 2.80
C MET A 32 -2.22 -14.82 3.26
N PRO A 33 -1.80 -16.00 2.78
CA PRO A 33 -2.23 -17.29 3.34
C PRO A 33 -2.00 -17.37 4.86
N ALA A 34 -2.75 -18.26 5.52
CA ALA A 34 -2.63 -18.47 6.97
C ALA A 34 -1.25 -19.00 7.39
N GLU A 35 -0.59 -19.77 6.52
CA GLU A 35 0.72 -20.36 6.76
C GLU A 35 1.77 -19.78 5.81
N PHE A 36 3.00 -19.60 6.30
CA PHE A 36 4.12 -19.17 5.48
C PHE A 36 4.54 -20.26 4.48
N SER A 37 5.14 -19.85 3.36
CA SER A 37 5.67 -20.77 2.36
C SER A 37 6.75 -21.68 2.96
N SER A 38 6.71 -22.97 2.60
CA SER A 38 7.74 -23.94 2.97
C SER A 38 9.01 -23.82 2.13
N CYS A 39 8.98 -23.05 1.03
CA CYS A 39 10.12 -22.76 0.18
C CYS A 39 10.31 -21.24 0.00
N PRO A 40 11.55 -20.76 -0.26
CA PRO A 40 11.80 -19.35 -0.52
C PRO A 40 11.04 -18.86 -1.76
N LEU A 41 10.33 -17.74 -1.63
CA LEU A 41 9.73 -17.01 -2.74
C LEU A 41 10.73 -15.95 -3.20
N LYS A 42 11.24 -16.07 -4.43
CA LYS A 42 12.42 -15.33 -4.91
C LYS A 42 12.12 -14.29 -5.98
N SER A 43 10.84 -14.09 -6.31
CA SER A 43 10.39 -13.14 -7.33
C SER A 43 8.99 -12.63 -7.02
N ASP A 44 8.61 -11.50 -7.62
CA ASP A 44 7.24 -10.98 -7.53
C ASP A 44 6.22 -11.98 -8.07
N GLU A 45 6.58 -12.75 -9.10
CA GLU A 45 5.70 -13.79 -9.64
C GLU A 45 5.44 -14.91 -8.61
N GLU A 46 6.49 -15.37 -7.92
CA GLU A 46 6.35 -16.38 -6.86
C GLU A 46 5.57 -15.85 -5.66
N VAL A 47 5.83 -14.61 -5.24
CA VAL A 47 5.05 -13.93 -4.18
C VAL A 47 3.58 -13.82 -4.59
N ASN A 48 3.29 -13.35 -5.80
CA ASN A 48 1.93 -13.19 -6.29
C ASN A 48 1.19 -14.52 -6.47
N LYS A 49 1.88 -15.63 -6.78
CA LYS A 49 1.28 -16.96 -6.80
C LYS A 49 0.92 -17.47 -5.40
N TRP A 50 1.66 -17.04 -4.38
CA TRP A 50 1.40 -17.40 -2.99
C TRP A 50 0.29 -16.54 -2.37
N LEU A 51 0.21 -15.25 -2.71
CA LEU A 51 -0.83 -14.35 -2.20
C LEU A 51 -2.22 -14.71 -2.72
N HIS A 52 -3.25 -14.50 -1.89
CA HIS A 52 -4.64 -14.65 -2.31
C HIS A 52 -5.21 -13.30 -2.71
N PHE A 53 -5.63 -13.17 -3.97
CA PHE A 53 -6.18 -11.93 -4.53
C PHE A 53 -7.71 -11.94 -4.52
N TYR A 54 -8.29 -10.77 -4.27
CA TYR A 54 -9.73 -10.57 -4.17
C TYR A 54 -10.17 -9.31 -4.90
N GLU A 55 -11.41 -9.30 -5.36
CA GLU A 55 -12.12 -8.07 -5.72
C GLU A 55 -13.07 -7.71 -4.57
N MET A 56 -12.76 -6.64 -3.85
CA MET A 56 -13.52 -6.14 -2.70
C MET A 56 -14.30 -4.88 -3.07
N LYS A 57 -15.41 -4.62 -2.39
CA LYS A 57 -16.34 -3.53 -2.68
C LYS A 57 -16.35 -2.45 -1.60
N ALA A 58 -16.63 -1.24 -2.03
CA ALA A 58 -16.95 -0.14 -1.15
C ALA A 58 -18.20 -0.42 -0.26
N PRO A 59 -18.31 0.21 0.93
CA PRO A 59 -17.34 1.14 1.49
C PRO A 59 -16.14 0.44 2.15
N LEU A 60 -14.93 0.97 1.90
CA LEU A 60 -13.68 0.51 2.53
C LEU A 60 -13.00 1.69 3.23
N VAL A 61 -12.63 1.53 4.50
CA VAL A 61 -11.80 2.49 5.24
C VAL A 61 -10.35 2.08 5.10
N CYS A 62 -9.54 2.93 4.49
CA CYS A 62 -8.17 2.65 4.11
C CYS A 62 -7.18 3.53 4.89
N LEU A 63 -6.02 2.95 5.18
CA LEU A 63 -4.97 3.50 6.03
C LEU A 63 -3.66 3.54 5.22
N PRO A 64 -3.46 4.55 4.37
CA PRO A 64 -2.25 4.65 3.56
C PRO A 64 -1.09 5.27 4.34
N VAL A 65 0.10 4.79 4.02
CA VAL A 65 1.36 5.47 4.28
C VAL A 65 2.12 5.53 2.96
N PHE A 66 2.60 6.71 2.60
CA PHE A 66 3.46 6.86 1.43
C PHE A 66 4.51 7.95 1.61
N VAL A 67 5.67 7.75 1.00
CA VAL A 67 6.78 8.71 1.03
C VAL A 67 7.15 9.03 -0.41
N SER A 68 7.23 10.31 -0.77
CA SER A 68 7.48 10.74 -2.15
C SER A 68 8.72 10.08 -2.75
N ARG A 69 9.79 9.97 -1.96
CA ARG A 69 11.08 9.38 -2.32
C ARG A 69 11.75 8.80 -1.08
N ASP A 70 12.47 7.70 -1.26
CA ASP A 70 13.34 7.16 -0.22
C ASP A 70 14.67 7.93 -0.16
N PRO A 71 15.03 8.55 0.98
CA PRO A 71 16.32 9.23 1.14
C PRO A 71 17.46 8.27 1.54
N GLY A 72 17.27 6.94 1.48
CA GLY A 72 18.31 5.93 1.70
C GLY A 72 18.04 4.96 2.86
N PHE A 73 16.79 4.80 3.29
CA PHE A 73 16.40 3.96 4.42
C PHE A 73 15.73 2.63 4.03
N ASP A 74 15.77 2.28 2.74
CA ASP A 74 15.12 1.08 2.21
C ASP A 74 13.63 1.03 2.57
N LEU A 75 12.92 2.07 2.14
CA LEU A 75 11.53 2.31 2.47
C LEU A 75 10.57 1.59 1.52
N ARG A 76 9.42 1.19 2.05
CA ARG A 76 8.23 0.90 1.26
C ARG A 76 7.57 2.24 0.90
N LEU A 77 7.61 2.59 -0.39
CA LEU A 77 7.20 3.93 -0.84
C LEU A 77 5.68 4.15 -0.80
N GLU A 78 4.90 3.10 -0.99
CA GLU A 78 3.44 3.10 -0.92
C GLU A 78 2.98 1.81 -0.23
N HIS A 79 2.14 1.94 0.80
CA HIS A 79 1.52 0.79 1.45
C HIS A 79 0.16 1.21 2.01
N THR A 80 -0.90 0.54 1.57
CA THR A 80 -2.26 0.83 2.03
C THR A 80 -2.97 -0.46 2.40
N HIS A 81 -3.46 -0.55 3.64
CA HIS A 81 -4.40 -1.59 4.04
C HIS A 81 -5.79 -0.99 4.28
N CYS A 82 -6.83 -1.80 4.09
CA CYS A 82 -8.21 -1.38 4.31
C CYS A 82 -8.97 -2.36 5.21
N PHE A 83 -10.03 -1.87 5.84
CA PHE A 83 -11.04 -2.65 6.57
C PHE A 83 -12.45 -2.13 6.27
N SER A 84 -13.48 -2.85 6.71
CA SER A 84 -14.88 -2.46 6.55
C SER A 84 -15.79 -3.03 7.62
N HIS A 85 -17.04 -2.57 7.64
CA HIS A 85 -18.11 -3.13 8.46
C HIS A 85 -18.85 -4.30 7.80
N HIS A 86 -18.44 -4.74 6.61
CA HIS A 86 -19.07 -5.83 5.86
C HIS A 86 -18.14 -7.04 5.65
N GLY A 87 -17.05 -7.11 6.42
CA GLY A 87 -16.16 -8.27 6.48
C GLY A 87 -15.05 -8.30 5.43
N GLU A 88 -14.91 -7.25 4.63
CA GLU A 88 -13.83 -7.13 3.64
C GLU A 88 -12.70 -6.23 4.16
N GLY A 89 -11.46 -6.61 3.83
CA GLY A 89 -10.25 -5.91 4.22
C GLY A 89 -9.00 -6.63 3.72
N GLY A 90 -7.86 -5.96 3.76
CA GLY A 90 -6.60 -6.50 3.25
C GLY A 90 -5.71 -5.43 2.65
N HIS A 91 -4.71 -5.86 1.89
CA HIS A 91 -3.77 -4.98 1.21
C HIS A 91 -4.37 -4.46 -0.10
N TYR A 92 -4.44 -3.15 -0.27
CA TYR A 92 -5.00 -2.49 -1.45
C TYR A 92 -3.99 -2.44 -2.61
N HIS A 93 -4.45 -2.75 -3.83
CA HIS A 93 -3.69 -2.57 -5.07
C HIS A 93 -4.17 -1.36 -5.88
N TYR A 94 -5.38 -1.45 -6.42
CA TYR A 94 -6.00 -0.42 -7.27
C TYR A 94 -7.50 -0.65 -7.40
N ASP A 95 -8.28 0.34 -7.82
CA ASP A 95 -9.69 0.14 -8.18
C ASP A 95 -9.86 -0.66 -9.48
N THR A 96 -10.96 -1.42 -9.54
CA THR A 96 -11.35 -2.20 -10.72
C THR A 96 -12.59 -1.62 -11.41
N THR A 97 -13.07 -0.46 -10.95
CA THR A 97 -14.28 0.23 -11.46
C THR A 97 -14.02 1.74 -11.64
N PRO A 98 -13.08 2.14 -12.50
CA PRO A 98 -12.58 3.52 -12.56
C PRO A 98 -13.64 4.56 -12.93
N ASP A 99 -14.67 4.17 -13.69
CA ASP A 99 -15.74 5.08 -14.11
C ASP A 99 -16.68 5.48 -12.95
N THR A 100 -16.63 4.75 -11.82
CA THR A 100 -17.59 4.91 -10.71
C THR A 100 -16.93 5.00 -9.34
N VAL A 101 -15.60 4.84 -9.26
CA VAL A 101 -14.89 4.85 -7.99
C VAL A 101 -14.90 6.26 -7.38
N GLU A 102 -15.17 6.33 -6.08
CA GLU A 102 -15.17 7.60 -5.33
C GLU A 102 -14.25 7.47 -4.11
N TYR A 103 -13.30 8.39 -3.99
CA TYR A 103 -12.35 8.45 -2.88
C TYR A 103 -12.53 9.75 -2.08
N LEU A 104 -12.64 9.65 -0.76
CA LEU A 104 -12.58 10.79 0.16
C LEU A 104 -11.45 10.58 1.17
N GLY A 105 -10.42 11.43 1.12
CA GLY A 105 -9.24 11.29 1.98
C GLY A 105 -8.95 12.51 2.84
N TYR A 106 -8.44 12.26 4.05
CA TYR A 106 -7.90 13.25 4.97
C TYR A 106 -6.45 12.86 5.29
N PHE A 107 -5.52 13.75 4.98
CA PHE A 107 -4.09 13.47 5.07
C PHE A 107 -3.33 14.60 5.75
N LEU A 108 -2.22 14.25 6.40
CA LEU A 108 -1.24 15.21 6.92
C LEU A 108 0.18 14.80 6.52
N PRO A 109 1.08 15.76 6.31
CA PRO A 109 2.50 15.48 6.14
C PRO A 109 3.11 15.02 7.47
N ALA A 110 4.09 14.12 7.40
CA ALA A 110 4.91 13.72 8.54
C ALA A 110 6.11 14.67 8.70
N GLU A 111 6.41 15.10 9.92
CA GLU A 111 7.60 15.91 10.23
C GLU A 111 8.86 15.05 10.31
N PHE A 112 8.74 13.84 10.87
CA PHE A 112 9.85 12.91 11.07
C PHE A 112 9.57 11.54 10.47
N LEU A 113 10.63 10.88 10.03
CA LEU A 113 10.64 9.46 9.68
C LEU A 113 11.60 8.74 10.63
N TYR A 114 11.13 7.65 11.22
CA TYR A 114 11.94 6.78 12.07
C TYR A 114 12.11 5.44 11.36
N ARG A 115 13.36 5.07 11.05
CA ARG A 115 13.68 3.74 10.55
C ARG A 115 14.09 2.84 11.72
N VAL A 116 13.21 1.93 12.09
CA VAL A 116 13.45 0.94 13.15
C VAL A 116 13.74 -0.40 12.50
N ASP A 117 14.74 -1.12 13.03
CA ASP A 117 15.14 -2.47 12.63
C ASP A 117 15.21 -2.67 11.10
N GLN A 118 16.07 -1.87 10.44
CA GLN A 118 16.29 -2.02 9.01
C GLN A 118 16.94 -3.37 8.69
N PRO A 119 16.38 -4.18 7.78
CA PRO A 119 17.01 -5.42 7.34
C PRO A 119 18.43 -5.17 6.85
N LYS A 120 19.38 -5.98 7.34
CA LYS A 120 20.78 -5.94 6.86
C LYS A 120 20.92 -6.48 5.44
N GLU A 121 20.09 -7.46 5.10
CA GLU A 121 19.97 -8.05 3.77
C GLU A 121 18.63 -7.61 3.18
N THR A 122 18.66 -7.03 1.98
CA THR A 122 17.46 -6.49 1.33
C THR A 122 17.32 -6.97 -0.11
N HIS A 123 16.10 -6.85 -0.64
CA HIS A 123 15.72 -7.14 -2.01
C HIS A 123 14.55 -6.25 -2.44
N SER A 124 14.30 -6.14 -3.74
CA SER A 124 13.26 -5.26 -4.29
C SER A 124 11.92 -5.94 -4.59
N PHE A 125 11.85 -7.27 -4.57
CA PHE A 125 10.60 -8.01 -4.82
C PHE A 125 9.70 -8.07 -3.57
N GLY A 126 8.41 -8.34 -3.77
CA GLY A 126 7.38 -8.42 -2.72
C GLY A 126 6.95 -7.04 -2.18
N ARG A 127 7.16 -5.98 -2.97
CA ARG A 127 6.87 -4.59 -2.59
C ARG A 127 5.64 -4.01 -3.28
N ASP A 128 4.87 -4.82 -3.99
CA ASP A 128 3.57 -4.45 -4.56
C ASP A 128 2.45 -4.57 -3.54
#